data_AF-A0A177DLM2-F1
#
_entry.id   AF-A0A177DLM2-F1
#
_cell.length_a   1.000
_cell.length_b   1.000
_cell.length_c   1.000
_cell.angle_alpha   90.00
_cell.angle_beta   90.00
_cell.angle_gamma   90.00
#
_symmetry.space_group_name_H-M   'P 1'
#
loop_
_entity.id
_entity.type
_entity.pdbx_description
1 polymer ?
#
loop_
_entity_poly.entity_id
_entity_poly.type
_entity_poly.pdbx_seq_one_letter_code
_entity_poly.pdbx_strand_id
1 'polypeptide(L)'
;MKTGHFDYSHSIQHEMTNSHRTSDAGDLPVEATREKRLLEFYERHRQSQLAFCSAFHAALPRELRDMVYDQIVTPHKQHYVLKAHETFNDETGKLGHPFFDAHLPMPEDPGMRSDVWKFVEYTGEAVGKEIAEHWYRTGRFNFDPEDCLLKRFLTTDVWHRGIVPADVVHWLLMSFNPIPYIVPTDSMEADLESLFTISNKNCVLVFKIDKQRYHAASGSRGMLSMLALIAPYVYRLRTEGFSRVAAYQDLIDLHSKPFPWTFCPWDITYFFEMVQEEFETVFRKEFGRDDERDKRIAEVIFRRPGAESDGETD
;
A
#
# COMPACT_ATOMS: atom_id res chain seq x y z
N MET A 1 -14.11 0.90 -24.90
CA MET A 1 -13.04 1.82 -25.35
C MET A 1 -11.76 1.02 -25.51
N LYS A 2 -11.20 0.96 -26.72
CA LYS A 2 -9.92 0.29 -26.97
C LYS A 2 -8.80 1.18 -26.42
N THR A 3 -8.11 0.75 -25.37
CA THR A 3 -6.88 1.39 -24.90
C THR A 3 -5.81 1.14 -25.95
N GLY A 4 -5.48 2.17 -26.73
CA GLY A 4 -4.33 2.14 -27.63
C GLY A 4 -3.06 2.06 -26.80
N HIS A 5 -2.36 0.93 -26.89
CA HIS A 5 -0.99 0.83 -26.41
C HIS A 5 -0.14 1.66 -27.37
N PHE A 6 0.32 2.83 -26.91
CA PHE A 6 1.25 3.66 -27.67
C PHE A 6 2.65 3.08 -27.47
N ASP A 7 3.14 2.38 -28.49
CA ASP A 7 4.45 1.74 -28.47
C ASP A 7 5.54 2.78 -28.72
N TYR A 8 6.04 3.40 -27.64
CA TYR A 8 7.12 4.40 -27.68
C TYR A 8 8.44 3.85 -28.25
N SER A 9 8.62 2.53 -28.27
CA SER A 9 9.84 1.88 -28.77
C SER A 9 10.04 2.08 -30.29
N HIS A 10 8.94 2.18 -31.05
CA HIS A 10 8.98 2.32 -32.50
C HIS A 10 9.38 3.73 -32.97
N SER A 11 9.10 4.77 -32.19
CA SER A 11 9.46 6.16 -32.52
C SER A 11 10.97 6.39 -32.44
N ILE A 12 11.64 5.79 -31.45
CA ILE A 12 13.08 5.94 -31.22
C ILE A 12 13.89 5.25 -32.34
N GLN A 13 13.41 4.11 -32.85
CA GLN A 13 14.08 3.42 -33.96
C GLN A 13 13.96 4.19 -35.29
N HIS A 14 12.88 4.95 -35.48
CA HIS A 14 12.60 5.62 -36.75
C HIS A 14 13.35 6.97 -36.92
N GLU A 15 13.72 7.65 -35.83
CA GLU A 15 14.61 8.82 -35.88
C GLU A 15 16.10 8.43 -36.00
N MET A 16 16.49 7.23 -35.56
CA MET A 16 17.89 6.78 -35.58
C MET A 16 18.37 6.21 -36.92
N THR A 17 17.45 5.87 -37.84
CA THR A 17 17.78 5.19 -39.11
C THR A 17 18.16 6.12 -40.27
N ASN A 18 18.00 7.44 -40.14
CA ASN A 18 18.22 8.39 -41.25
C ASN A 18 19.58 9.12 -41.28
N SER A 19 20.57 8.68 -40.49
CA SER A 19 21.92 9.25 -40.48
C SER A 19 22.95 8.33 -41.15
N HIS A 20 22.81 8.06 -42.45
CA HIS A 20 23.88 7.51 -43.29
C HIS A 20 24.32 8.59 -44.29
N ARG A 21 25.33 9.39 -43.90
CA ARG A 21 26.16 10.13 -44.84
C ARG A 21 27.60 10.19 -44.34
N THR A 22 28.46 9.78 -45.25
CA THR A 22 29.91 9.60 -45.20
C THR A 22 30.69 10.88 -44.85
N SER A 23 31.67 10.78 -43.97
CA SER A 23 32.98 11.45 -44.13
C SER A 23 34.01 10.93 -43.14
N ASP A 24 35.16 10.50 -43.66
CA ASP A 24 36.43 10.29 -42.97
C ASP A 24 36.78 11.46 -42.03
N ALA A 25 36.81 11.22 -40.71
CA ALA A 25 37.64 11.95 -39.76
C ALA A 25 37.61 11.28 -38.39
N GLY A 26 38.68 10.56 -38.02
CA GLY A 26 39.02 10.22 -36.64
C GLY A 26 37.87 9.69 -35.78
N ASP A 27 37.25 8.58 -36.21
CA ASP A 27 36.05 8.04 -35.58
C ASP A 27 36.33 7.56 -34.15
N LEU A 28 35.71 8.23 -33.17
CA LEU A 28 35.38 7.60 -31.90
C LEU A 28 34.55 6.34 -32.22
N PRO A 29 34.77 5.21 -31.51
CA PRO A 29 34.05 3.97 -31.79
C PRO A 29 32.54 4.24 -31.84
N VAL A 30 31.86 3.70 -32.86
CA VAL A 30 30.43 3.93 -33.17
C VAL A 30 29.54 3.79 -31.93
N GLU A 31 29.91 2.90 -31.01
CA GLU A 31 29.25 2.70 -29.71
C GLU A 31 29.34 3.93 -28.79
N ALA A 32 30.51 4.55 -28.64
CA ALA A 32 30.69 5.77 -27.85
C ALA A 32 29.90 6.96 -28.43
N THR A 33 29.75 7.01 -29.75
CA THR A 33 28.91 8.02 -30.42
C THR A 33 27.43 7.78 -30.20
N ARG A 34 26.98 6.52 -30.14
CA ARG A 34 25.59 6.14 -29.84
C ARG A 34 25.22 6.45 -28.39
N GLU A 35 26.07 6.08 -27.45
CA GLU A 35 25.88 6.33 -26.01
C GLU A 35 25.75 7.83 -25.71
N LYS A 36 26.64 8.65 -26.29
CA LYS A 36 26.57 10.10 -26.16
C LYS A 36 25.25 10.69 -26.67
N ARG A 37 24.77 10.25 -27.84
CA ARG A 37 23.50 10.74 -28.41
C ARG A 37 22.29 10.33 -27.56
N LEU A 38 22.33 9.15 -26.97
CA LEU A 38 21.31 8.68 -26.04
C LEU A 38 21.27 9.57 -24.79
N LEU A 39 22.42 9.81 -24.16
CA LEU A 39 22.52 10.71 -23.00
C LEU A 39 21.98 12.12 -23.30
N GLU A 40 22.34 12.68 -24.45
CA GLU A 40 21.84 13.99 -24.90
C GLU A 40 20.32 13.99 -25.16
N PHE A 41 19.76 12.87 -25.63
CA PHE A 41 18.32 12.71 -25.79
C PHE A 41 17.61 12.67 -24.43
N TYR A 42 18.12 11.88 -23.49
CA TYR A 42 17.55 11.77 -22.15
C TYR A 42 17.59 13.07 -21.36
N GLU A 43 18.71 13.79 -21.44
CA GLU A 43 18.83 15.08 -20.76
C GLU A 43 17.84 16.11 -21.33
N ARG A 44 17.65 16.13 -22.66
CA ARG A 44 16.61 16.96 -23.29
C ARG A 44 15.21 16.57 -22.88
N HIS A 45 14.92 15.27 -22.82
CA HIS A 45 13.62 14.78 -22.37
C HIS A 45 13.33 15.17 -20.92
N ARG A 46 14.31 14.97 -20.02
CA ARG A 46 14.25 15.37 -18.62
C ARG A 46 13.97 16.86 -18.46
N GLN A 47 14.73 17.71 -19.15
CA GLN A 47 14.52 19.16 -19.14
C GLN A 47 13.13 19.56 -19.67
N SER A 48 12.67 18.92 -20.75
CA SER A 48 11.33 19.15 -21.30
C SER A 48 10.23 18.76 -20.31
N GLN A 49 10.38 17.64 -19.60
CA GLN A 49 9.42 17.22 -18.58
C GLN A 49 9.39 18.19 -17.39
N LEU A 50 10.55 18.60 -16.89
CA LEU A 50 10.62 19.59 -15.81
C LEU A 50 9.98 20.93 -16.19
N ALA A 51 10.25 21.41 -17.41
CA ALA A 51 9.64 22.64 -17.92
C ALA A 51 8.10 22.50 -18.02
N PHE A 52 7.63 21.35 -18.51
CA PHE A 52 6.20 21.05 -18.55
C PHE A 52 5.60 21.01 -17.14
N CYS A 53 6.18 20.26 -16.21
CA CYS A 53 5.69 20.13 -14.83
C CYS A 53 5.63 21.48 -14.12
N SER A 54 6.64 22.34 -14.30
CA SER A 54 6.65 23.70 -13.76
C SER A 54 5.51 24.55 -14.32
N ALA A 55 5.35 24.57 -15.65
CA ALA A 55 4.27 25.31 -16.30
C ALA A 55 2.88 24.77 -15.93
N PHE A 56 2.72 23.45 -15.88
CA PHE A 56 1.51 22.75 -15.46
C PHE A 56 1.12 23.11 -14.02
N HIS A 57 2.08 23.11 -13.10
CA HIS A 57 1.86 23.47 -11.70
C HIS A 57 1.45 24.93 -11.54
N ALA A 58 2.09 25.83 -12.27
CA ALA A 58 1.81 27.26 -12.22
C ALA A 58 0.47 27.65 -12.88
N ALA A 59 0.08 26.95 -13.95
CA ALA A 59 -1.08 27.34 -14.76
C ALA A 59 -2.41 26.75 -14.24
N LEU A 60 -2.41 25.54 -13.70
CA LEU A 60 -3.63 24.85 -13.30
C LEU A 60 -3.87 24.99 -11.79
N PRO A 61 -5.11 25.18 -11.31
CA PRO A 61 -5.44 25.04 -9.89
C PRO A 61 -5.31 23.58 -9.43
N ARG A 62 -5.17 23.38 -8.11
CA ARG A 62 -4.90 22.07 -7.49
C ARG A 62 -5.92 21.01 -7.88
N GLU A 63 -7.20 21.35 -7.96
CA GLU A 63 -8.29 20.43 -8.27
C GLU A 63 -8.14 19.83 -9.68
N LEU A 64 -7.74 20.65 -10.67
CA LEU A 64 -7.50 20.16 -12.03
C LEU A 64 -6.21 19.33 -12.12
N ARG A 65 -5.20 19.64 -11.28
CA ARG A 65 -4.00 18.81 -11.20
C ARG A 65 -4.29 17.44 -10.60
N ASP A 66 -5.10 17.37 -9.55
CA ASP A 66 -5.55 16.12 -8.95
C ASP A 66 -6.28 15.22 -9.97
N MET A 67 -7.11 15.79 -10.86
CA MET A 67 -7.74 15.03 -11.95
C MET A 67 -6.74 14.44 -12.95
N VAL A 68 -5.61 15.12 -13.19
CA VAL A 68 -4.52 14.57 -14.02
C VAL A 68 -3.77 13.49 -13.25
N TYR A 69 -3.53 13.69 -11.96
CA TYR A 69 -2.87 12.69 -11.11
C TYR A 69 -3.67 11.40 -11.00
N ASP A 70 -5.01 11.45 -11.07
CA ASP A 70 -5.86 10.26 -11.19
C ASP A 70 -5.49 9.38 -12.40
N GLN A 71 -5.01 9.98 -13.49
CA GLN A 71 -4.58 9.21 -14.67
C GLN A 71 -3.19 8.58 -14.48
N ILE A 72 -2.42 9.04 -13.49
CA ILE A 72 -1.04 8.61 -13.23
C ILE A 72 -1.01 7.50 -12.18
N VAL A 73 -1.65 7.73 -11.03
CA VAL A 73 -1.49 6.86 -9.85
C VAL A 73 -2.53 5.75 -9.73
N THR A 74 -3.54 5.76 -10.61
CA THR A 74 -4.71 4.86 -10.57
C THR A 74 -5.42 4.91 -9.21
N PRO A 75 -6.40 5.82 -9.01
CA PRO A 75 -7.16 5.95 -7.79
C PRO A 75 -7.78 4.64 -7.34
N HIS A 76 -7.90 4.49 -6.03
CA HIS A 76 -8.54 3.33 -5.39
C HIS A 76 -7.83 1.99 -5.63
N LYS A 77 -6.64 2.03 -6.24
CA LYS A 77 -5.77 0.86 -6.32
C LYS A 77 -5.46 0.37 -4.90
N GLN A 78 -5.57 -0.94 -4.74
CA GLN A 78 -5.24 -1.58 -3.48
C GLN A 78 -3.73 -1.80 -3.39
N HIS A 79 -3.17 -1.43 -2.25
CA HIS A 79 -1.76 -1.55 -1.91
C HIS A 79 -1.63 -2.42 -0.68
N TYR A 80 -1.01 -3.59 -0.82
CA TYR A 80 -0.75 -4.47 0.30
C TYR A 80 0.56 -4.04 0.97
N VAL A 81 0.48 -3.72 2.26
CA VAL A 81 1.63 -3.34 3.09
C VAL A 81 2.08 -4.56 3.86
N LEU A 82 2.90 -5.39 3.22
CA LEU A 82 3.34 -6.69 3.75
C LEU A 82 4.82 -6.69 4.11
N LYS A 83 5.18 -7.53 5.08
CA LYS A 83 6.57 -7.82 5.42
C LYS A 83 7.22 -8.69 4.33
N ALA A 84 8.53 -8.55 4.16
CA ALA A 84 9.29 -9.12 3.05
C ALA A 84 9.28 -10.65 2.92
N HIS A 85 8.70 -11.37 3.88
CA HIS A 85 8.63 -12.83 3.88
C HIS A 85 7.32 -13.38 3.33
N GLU A 86 6.32 -12.52 3.06
CA GLU A 86 5.04 -12.92 2.47
C GLU A 86 5.01 -12.54 0.99
N THR A 87 5.72 -13.33 0.20
CA THR A 87 5.56 -13.30 -1.25
C THR A 87 4.18 -13.87 -1.59
N PHE A 88 3.18 -12.99 -1.67
CA PHE A 88 1.92 -13.35 -2.29
C PHE A 88 2.22 -13.74 -3.74
N ASN A 89 2.02 -15.02 -4.06
CA ASN A 89 1.69 -15.40 -5.42
C ASN A 89 0.29 -14.86 -5.65
N ASP A 90 0.17 -13.71 -6.32
CA ASP A 90 -1.09 -13.41 -6.98
C ASP A 90 -1.42 -14.56 -7.97
N GLU A 91 -2.68 -14.72 -8.34
CA GLU A 91 -3.11 -15.72 -9.34
C GLU A 91 -2.41 -15.54 -10.71
N THR A 92 -1.60 -14.49 -10.89
CA THR A 92 -0.78 -14.21 -12.06
C THR A 92 0.70 -14.59 -11.91
N GLY A 93 1.11 -15.14 -10.75
CA GLY A 93 2.47 -15.59 -10.46
C GLY A 93 3.49 -14.46 -10.27
N LYS A 94 3.05 -13.23 -9.98
CA LYS A 94 3.96 -12.11 -9.71
C LYS A 94 4.22 -12.00 -8.23
N LEU A 95 5.49 -12.18 -7.84
CA LEU A 95 5.96 -11.89 -6.49
C LEU A 95 5.68 -10.42 -6.15
N GLY A 96 4.82 -10.18 -5.18
CA GLY A 96 4.68 -8.86 -4.57
C GLY A 96 5.99 -8.47 -3.88
N HIS A 97 6.62 -7.39 -4.31
CA HIS A 97 7.77 -6.83 -3.59
C HIS A 97 7.32 -6.30 -2.23
N PRO A 98 8.16 -6.39 -1.18
CA PRO A 98 7.87 -5.80 0.12
C PRO A 98 7.57 -4.30 -0.03
N PHE A 99 6.58 -3.78 0.70
CA PHE A 99 6.13 -2.40 0.52
C PHE A 99 7.23 -1.35 0.77
N PHE A 100 8.16 -1.66 1.68
CA PHE A 100 9.30 -0.80 2.03
C PHE A 100 10.61 -1.24 1.38
N ASP A 101 10.57 -2.09 0.36
CA ASP A 101 11.78 -2.54 -0.31
C ASP A 101 12.40 -1.41 -1.15
N ALA A 102 13.46 -0.82 -0.60
CA ALA A 102 14.27 0.19 -1.27
C ALA A 102 15.16 -0.40 -2.37
N HIS A 103 15.30 -1.73 -2.45
CA HIS A 103 16.23 -2.42 -3.33
C HIS A 103 15.64 -2.83 -4.67
N LEU A 104 14.51 -2.27 -5.10
CA LEU A 104 14.17 -2.30 -6.51
C LEU A 104 15.19 -1.42 -7.24
N PRO A 105 16.23 -1.99 -7.88
CA PRO A 105 17.26 -1.18 -8.47
C PRO A 105 16.59 -0.29 -9.53
N MET A 106 16.90 1.00 -9.46
CA MET A 106 16.61 1.90 -10.56
C MET A 106 17.26 1.27 -11.79
N PRO A 107 16.52 0.94 -12.86
CA PRO A 107 17.17 0.60 -14.11
C PRO A 107 18.03 1.78 -14.51
N GLU A 108 19.12 1.51 -15.22
CA GLU A 108 20.11 2.53 -15.62
C GLU A 108 19.48 3.77 -16.30
N ASP A 109 18.26 3.66 -16.81
CA ASP A 109 17.50 4.77 -17.38
C ASP A 109 15.99 4.80 -16.97
N PRO A 110 15.57 5.76 -16.12
CA PRO A 110 14.18 5.96 -15.72
C PRO A 110 13.25 6.48 -16.83
N GLY A 111 13.79 7.08 -17.90
CA GLY A 111 13.02 7.75 -18.95
C GLY A 111 12.16 6.81 -19.81
N MET A 112 12.47 5.51 -19.76
CA MET A 112 11.78 4.46 -20.52
C MET A 112 10.65 3.78 -19.75
N ARG A 113 10.40 4.20 -18.49
CA ARG A 113 9.37 3.57 -17.64
C ARG A 113 8.08 4.37 -17.58
N SER A 114 6.98 3.64 -17.53
CA SER A 114 5.65 4.20 -17.23
C SER A 114 5.54 4.86 -15.85
N ASP A 115 6.49 4.61 -14.94
CA ASP A 115 6.56 5.20 -13.60
C ASP A 115 7.67 6.24 -13.43
N VAL A 116 8.12 6.88 -14.53
CA VAL A 116 9.08 8.00 -14.50
C VAL A 116 8.62 9.15 -13.59
N TRP A 117 7.30 9.30 -13.40
CA TRP A 117 6.70 10.31 -12.52
C TRP A 117 7.11 10.19 -11.04
N LYS A 118 7.63 9.03 -10.63
CA LYS A 118 8.12 8.80 -9.27
C LYS A 118 9.37 9.62 -8.96
N PHE A 119 10.16 9.94 -9.99
CA PHE A 119 11.49 10.53 -9.86
C PHE A 119 11.45 12.06 -9.89
N VAL A 120 12.18 12.69 -8.97
CA VAL A 120 12.22 14.15 -8.81
C VAL A 120 12.92 14.82 -9.99
N GLU A 121 13.84 14.11 -10.62
CA GLU A 121 14.62 14.56 -11.76
C GLU A 121 13.75 14.87 -12.98
N TYR A 122 12.55 14.29 -13.05
CA TYR A 122 11.61 14.44 -14.16
C TYR A 122 10.38 15.28 -13.81
N THR A 123 9.90 15.17 -12.56
CA THR A 123 8.69 15.88 -12.10
C THR A 123 8.99 17.19 -11.39
N GLY A 124 10.18 17.34 -10.84
CA GLY A 124 10.50 18.39 -9.89
C GLY A 124 9.87 18.12 -8.51
N GLU A 125 10.31 18.91 -7.52
CA GLU A 125 9.92 18.71 -6.12
C GLU A 125 8.42 18.94 -5.92
N ALA A 126 7.90 20.07 -6.42
CA ALA A 126 6.52 20.48 -6.20
C ALA A 126 5.50 19.48 -6.79
N VAL A 127 5.62 19.17 -8.09
CA VAL A 127 4.68 18.26 -8.76
C VAL A 127 4.85 16.82 -8.26
N GLY A 128 6.09 16.36 -8.06
CA GLY A 128 6.31 15.00 -7.59
C GLY A 128 5.80 14.79 -6.15
N LYS A 129 5.95 15.79 -5.27
CA LYS A 129 5.33 15.76 -3.93
C LYS A 129 3.81 15.71 -4.03
N GLU A 130 3.24 16.56 -4.87
CA GLU A 130 1.79 16.60 -5.11
C GLU A 130 1.22 15.28 -5.62
N ILE A 131 1.93 14.58 -6.50
CA ILE A 131 1.57 13.23 -6.98
C ILE A 131 1.63 12.20 -5.86
N ALA A 132 2.69 12.21 -5.04
CA ALA A 132 2.87 11.27 -3.94
C ALA A 132 1.81 11.48 -2.83
N GLU A 133 1.48 12.72 -2.48
CA GLU A 133 0.36 13.04 -1.58
C GLU A 133 -0.97 12.54 -2.16
N HIS A 134 -1.20 12.74 -3.46
CA HIS A 134 -2.40 12.24 -4.15
C HIS A 134 -2.49 10.72 -4.12
N TRP A 135 -1.38 10.03 -4.26
CA TRP A 135 -1.31 8.58 -4.13
C TRP A 135 -1.70 8.10 -2.73
N TYR A 136 -1.21 8.74 -1.66
CA TYR A 136 -1.65 8.44 -0.29
C TYR A 136 -3.14 8.74 -0.04
N ARG A 137 -3.66 9.83 -0.61
CA ARG A 137 -5.08 10.22 -0.47
C ARG A 137 -6.03 9.27 -1.21
N THR A 138 -5.64 8.74 -2.36
CA THR A 138 -6.54 7.96 -3.22
C THR A 138 -6.30 6.46 -3.18
N GLY A 139 -5.11 6.02 -2.79
CA GLY A 139 -4.74 4.62 -2.61
C GLY A 139 -5.47 3.99 -1.41
N ARG A 140 -5.71 2.68 -1.51
CA ARG A 140 -6.30 1.88 -0.42
C ARG A 140 -5.22 0.97 0.16
N PHE A 141 -4.78 1.25 1.38
CA PHE A 141 -3.68 0.52 2.00
C PHE A 141 -4.20 -0.60 2.89
N ASN A 142 -3.84 -1.84 2.56
CA ASN A 142 -4.24 -3.05 3.26
C ASN A 142 -3.08 -3.55 4.13
N PHE A 143 -3.34 -3.68 5.42
CA PHE A 143 -2.41 -4.15 6.43
C PHE A 143 -2.89 -5.49 6.96
N ASP A 144 -1.94 -6.41 7.16
CA ASP A 144 -2.11 -7.46 8.15
C ASP A 144 -1.60 -6.91 9.50
N PRO A 145 -2.44 -6.77 10.55
CA PRO A 145 -2.01 -6.34 11.87
C PRO A 145 -0.86 -7.19 12.44
N GLU A 146 -0.75 -8.47 12.04
CA GLU A 146 0.31 -9.37 12.50
C GLU A 146 1.71 -8.90 12.04
N ASP A 147 1.79 -8.21 10.91
CA ASP A 147 3.05 -7.70 10.37
C ASP A 147 3.61 -6.50 11.16
N CYS A 148 2.79 -5.86 12.01
CA CYS A 148 3.18 -4.70 12.83
C CYS A 148 3.82 -3.55 12.02
N LEU A 149 3.27 -3.28 10.83
CA LEU A 149 3.80 -2.29 9.88
C LEU A 149 3.07 -0.95 9.89
N LEU A 150 1.98 -0.80 10.64
CA LEU A 150 1.15 0.41 10.61
C LEU A 150 1.94 1.63 11.07
N LYS A 151 2.62 1.53 12.23
CA LYS A 151 3.45 2.61 12.75
C LYS A 151 4.52 3.05 11.76
N ARG A 152 5.19 2.08 11.13
CA ARG A 152 6.23 2.35 10.13
C ARG A 152 5.64 3.05 8.91
N PHE A 153 4.50 2.57 8.41
CA PHE A 153 3.80 3.20 7.30
C PHE A 153 3.41 4.64 7.59
N LEU A 154 2.85 4.91 8.77
CA LEU A 154 2.38 6.24 9.14
C LEU A 154 3.51 7.28 9.33
N THR A 155 4.75 6.82 9.50
CA THR A 155 5.93 7.65 9.78
C THR A 155 6.95 7.68 8.66
N THR A 156 6.96 6.68 7.77
CA THR A 156 7.97 6.53 6.72
C THR A 156 7.45 7.03 5.39
N ASP A 157 8.08 8.09 4.89
CA ASP A 157 7.90 8.57 3.54
C ASP A 157 8.65 7.68 2.54
N VAL A 158 7.94 6.77 1.88
CA VAL A 158 8.53 5.88 0.85
C VAL A 158 8.91 6.62 -0.43
N TRP A 159 8.47 7.87 -0.58
CA TRP A 159 8.77 8.71 -1.73
C TRP A 159 9.94 9.65 -1.47
N HIS A 160 10.38 9.81 -0.23
CA HIS A 160 11.43 10.73 0.19
C HIS A 160 11.19 12.19 -0.25
N ARG A 161 9.94 12.66 -0.17
CA ARG A 161 9.46 13.99 -0.58
C ARG A 161 8.94 14.84 0.59
N GLY A 162 9.32 14.46 1.82
CA GLY A 162 8.91 15.15 3.05
C GLY A 162 7.41 15.05 3.31
N ILE A 163 6.80 13.91 2.98
CA ILE A 163 5.40 13.61 3.24
C ILE A 163 5.30 12.85 4.56
N VAL A 164 4.35 13.22 5.41
CA VAL A 164 3.99 12.45 6.60
C VAL A 164 2.72 11.67 6.27
N PRO A 165 2.77 10.34 6.05
CA PRO A 165 1.61 9.59 5.60
C PRO A 165 0.40 9.69 6.54
N ALA A 166 0.63 9.81 7.85
CA ALA A 166 -0.42 10.02 8.86
C ALA A 166 -1.28 11.28 8.61
N ASP A 167 -0.74 12.29 7.92
CA ASP A 167 -1.44 13.55 7.66
C ASP A 167 -2.29 13.50 6.38
N VAL A 168 -1.93 12.63 5.43
CA VAL A 168 -2.51 12.64 4.08
C VAL A 168 -3.29 11.37 3.71
N VAL A 169 -3.08 10.26 4.42
CA VAL A 169 -3.76 9.00 4.11
C VAL A 169 -5.27 9.13 4.31
N HIS A 170 -6.04 8.53 3.40
CA HIS A 170 -7.51 8.58 3.44
C HIS A 170 -8.18 7.21 3.54
N TRP A 171 -7.49 6.11 3.19
CA TRP A 171 -8.09 4.78 3.20
C TRP A 171 -7.13 3.76 3.80
N LEU A 172 -7.46 3.27 4.99
CA LEU A 172 -6.75 2.16 5.65
C LEU A 172 -7.71 0.98 5.83
N LEU A 173 -7.23 -0.20 5.46
CA LEU A 173 -7.90 -1.48 5.63
C LEU A 173 -7.03 -2.36 6.52
N MET A 174 -7.53 -2.72 7.69
CA MET A 174 -6.88 -3.66 8.60
C MET A 174 -7.53 -5.03 8.40
N SER A 175 -6.81 -5.95 7.76
CA SER A 175 -7.27 -7.31 7.48
C SER A 175 -6.86 -8.25 8.61
N PHE A 176 -7.81 -8.63 9.45
CA PHE A 176 -7.57 -9.60 10.50
C PHE A 176 -7.91 -11.02 10.04
N ASN A 177 -6.95 -11.92 10.21
CA ASN A 177 -7.08 -13.34 9.88
C ASN A 177 -7.46 -14.14 11.13
N PRO A 178 -8.65 -14.77 11.20
CA PRO A 178 -9.05 -15.57 12.35
C PRO A 178 -8.43 -16.98 12.26
N ILE A 179 -7.11 -17.08 12.35
CA ILE A 179 -6.43 -18.36 12.58
C ILE A 179 -6.55 -18.67 14.09
N PRO A 180 -6.87 -19.90 14.51
CA PRO A 180 -7.23 -20.25 15.90
C PRO A 180 -6.14 -20.01 16.97
N TYR A 181 -4.97 -19.48 16.58
CA TYR A 181 -3.79 -19.30 17.42
C TYR A 181 -3.32 -17.84 17.56
N ILE A 182 -4.00 -16.86 16.95
CA ILE A 182 -3.60 -15.46 17.12
C ILE A 182 -4.30 -14.93 18.38
N VAL A 183 -3.62 -15.11 19.51
CA VAL A 183 -3.80 -14.19 20.63
C VAL A 183 -3.17 -12.88 20.17
N PRO A 184 -3.88 -11.73 20.28
CA PRO A 184 -3.28 -10.42 20.10
C PRO A 184 -1.93 -10.38 20.81
N THR A 185 -0.85 -10.17 20.07
CA THR A 185 0.45 -9.94 20.71
C THR A 185 0.48 -8.51 21.21
N ASP A 186 1.22 -8.26 22.30
CA ASP A 186 1.45 -6.89 22.78
C ASP A 186 2.00 -5.98 21.66
N SER A 187 2.75 -6.57 20.71
CA SER A 187 3.27 -5.87 19.52
C SER A 187 2.15 -5.44 18.57
N MET A 188 1.17 -6.29 18.30
CA MET A 188 0.04 -5.96 17.43
C MET A 188 -0.84 -4.89 18.07
N GLU A 189 -1.15 -5.02 19.36
CA GLU A 189 -1.94 -4.02 20.09
C GLU A 189 -1.22 -2.66 20.11
N ALA A 190 0.09 -2.65 20.36
CA ALA A 190 0.91 -1.45 20.31
C ALA A 190 1.01 -0.83 18.90
N ASP A 191 1.00 -1.64 17.84
CA ASP A 191 0.99 -1.12 16.47
C ASP A 191 -0.37 -0.51 16.11
N LEU A 192 -1.48 -1.15 16.51
CA LEU A 192 -2.84 -0.64 16.32
C LEU A 192 -3.09 0.69 17.04
N GLU A 193 -2.44 0.93 18.19
CA GLU A 193 -2.46 2.24 18.85
C GLU A 193 -1.93 3.38 17.93
N SER A 194 -1.14 3.05 16.90
CA SER A 194 -0.69 4.03 15.91
C SER A 194 -1.83 4.61 15.07
N LEU A 195 -3.01 3.96 14.99
CA LEU A 195 -4.19 4.53 14.33
C LEU A 195 -4.58 5.90 14.89
N PHE A 196 -4.34 6.12 16.19
CA PHE A 196 -4.69 7.38 16.85
C PHE A 196 -3.74 8.53 16.49
N THR A 197 -2.58 8.24 15.88
CA THR A 197 -1.63 9.24 15.38
C THR A 197 -2.05 9.87 14.06
N ILE A 198 -3.08 9.33 13.40
CA ILE A 198 -3.58 9.85 12.13
C ILE A 198 -4.25 11.21 12.39
N SER A 199 -3.71 12.25 11.78
CA SER A 199 -4.22 13.62 11.86
C SER A 199 -5.50 13.79 11.04
N ASN A 200 -5.60 13.10 9.89
CA ASN A 200 -6.75 13.18 9.00
C ASN A 200 -7.96 12.38 9.54
N LYS A 201 -8.85 13.05 10.28
CA LYS A 201 -10.07 12.42 10.82
C LYS A 201 -11.15 12.09 9.77
N ASN A 202 -11.00 12.59 8.54
CA ASN A 202 -11.87 12.24 7.41
C ASN A 202 -11.45 10.93 6.71
N CYS A 203 -10.37 10.29 7.18
CA CYS A 203 -9.91 8.99 6.72
C CYS A 203 -11.00 7.91 6.94
N VAL A 204 -11.08 6.99 6.00
CA VAL A 204 -11.89 5.78 6.05
C VAL A 204 -11.04 4.66 6.64
N LEU A 205 -11.47 4.19 7.81
CA LEU A 205 -10.83 3.11 8.54
C LEU A 205 -11.74 1.88 8.48
N VAL A 206 -11.22 0.80 7.91
CA VAL A 206 -11.99 -0.42 7.71
C VAL A 206 -11.32 -1.58 8.44
N PHE A 207 -12.03 -2.19 9.38
CA PHE A 207 -11.64 -3.44 10.03
C PHE A 207 -12.27 -4.60 9.24
N LYS A 208 -11.45 -5.44 8.61
CA LYS A 208 -11.90 -6.58 7.83
C LYS A 208 -11.59 -7.88 8.57
N ILE A 209 -12.57 -8.78 8.65
CA ILE A 209 -12.42 -10.11 9.24
C ILE A 209 -12.54 -11.15 8.13
N ASP A 210 -11.46 -11.90 7.85
CA ASP A 210 -11.47 -12.91 6.78
C ASP A 210 -12.32 -14.13 7.14
N LYS A 211 -13.35 -14.41 6.33
CA LYS A 211 -14.29 -15.52 6.55
C LYS A 211 -13.78 -16.87 6.03
N GLN A 212 -12.91 -16.91 5.02
CA GLN A 212 -12.48 -18.16 4.41
C GLN A 212 -11.60 -18.98 5.37
N ARG A 213 -10.76 -18.30 6.17
CA ARG A 213 -9.92 -18.93 7.19
C ARG A 213 -10.69 -19.29 8.47
N TYR A 214 -11.85 -18.66 8.68
CA TYR A 214 -12.70 -18.80 9.86
C TYR A 214 -13.42 -20.16 9.96
N HIS A 215 -14.01 -20.63 8.85
CA HIS A 215 -14.83 -21.84 8.86
C HIS A 215 -14.01 -23.13 9.05
N ALA A 216 -12.71 -23.10 8.75
CA ALA A 216 -11.86 -24.29 8.84
C ALA A 216 -11.46 -24.64 10.28
N ALA A 217 -11.54 -23.71 11.24
CA ALA A 217 -10.76 -23.85 12.48
C ALA A 217 -11.47 -23.52 13.80
N SER A 218 -12.49 -22.64 13.84
CA SER A 218 -12.82 -21.95 15.11
C SER A 218 -14.30 -21.93 15.52
N GLY A 219 -15.24 -22.30 14.63
CA GLY A 219 -16.69 -22.18 14.90
C GLY A 219 -17.14 -20.76 15.28
N SER A 220 -18.38 -20.60 15.77
CA SER A 220 -18.99 -19.29 16.13
C SER A 220 -18.14 -18.44 17.09
N ARG A 221 -17.32 -19.06 17.94
CA ARG A 221 -16.49 -18.37 18.95
C ARG A 221 -15.41 -17.46 18.36
N GLY A 222 -14.81 -17.81 17.21
CA GLY A 222 -13.73 -17.00 16.65
C GLY A 222 -14.20 -15.60 16.24
N MET A 223 -15.42 -15.46 15.70
CA MET A 223 -15.96 -14.16 15.28
C MET A 223 -16.14 -13.25 16.48
N LEU A 224 -16.68 -13.79 17.57
CA LEU A 224 -16.89 -13.04 18.81
C LEU A 224 -15.57 -12.56 19.41
N SER A 225 -14.51 -13.39 19.37
CA SER A 225 -13.16 -12.95 19.77
C SER A 225 -12.62 -11.82 18.89
N MET A 226 -12.85 -11.87 17.57
CA MET A 226 -12.42 -10.80 16.66
C MET A 226 -13.21 -9.51 16.88
N LEU A 227 -14.53 -9.60 17.10
CA LEU A 227 -15.36 -8.45 17.45
C LEU A 227 -14.88 -7.81 18.76
N ALA A 228 -14.57 -8.62 19.77
CA ALA A 228 -14.04 -8.15 21.04
C ALA A 228 -12.65 -7.51 20.90
N LEU A 229 -11.81 -8.00 19.99
CA LEU A 229 -10.49 -7.43 19.69
C LEU A 229 -10.60 -6.04 19.05
N ILE A 230 -11.46 -5.87 18.05
CA ILE A 230 -11.54 -4.61 17.30
C ILE A 230 -12.41 -3.55 17.99
N ALA A 231 -13.34 -3.95 18.86
CA ALA A 231 -14.29 -3.05 19.51
C ALA A 231 -13.63 -1.84 20.22
N PRO A 232 -12.58 -2.01 21.05
CA PRO A 232 -11.96 -0.87 21.74
C PRO A 232 -11.45 0.19 20.77
N TYR A 233 -10.87 -0.24 19.65
CA TYR A 233 -10.36 0.65 18.61
C TYR A 233 -11.49 1.35 17.86
N VAL A 234 -12.55 0.63 17.48
CA VAL A 234 -13.71 1.21 16.78
C VAL A 234 -14.36 2.31 17.62
N TYR A 235 -14.66 2.05 18.89
CA TYR A 235 -15.28 3.03 19.78
C TYR A 235 -14.36 4.22 20.03
N ARG A 236 -13.08 3.97 20.34
CA ARG A 236 -12.14 5.06 20.62
C ARG A 236 -11.90 5.94 19.39
N LEU A 237 -11.77 5.37 18.19
CA LEU A 237 -11.64 6.14 16.95
C LEU A 237 -12.86 7.04 16.73
N ARG A 238 -14.07 6.54 16.96
CA ARG A 238 -15.28 7.37 16.84
C ARG A 238 -15.29 8.53 17.86
N THR A 239 -14.88 8.27 19.10
CA THR A 239 -14.74 9.29 20.14
C THR A 239 -13.67 10.34 19.80
N GLU A 240 -12.58 9.94 19.13
CA GLU A 240 -11.51 10.80 18.61
C GLU A 240 -11.91 11.60 17.35
N GLY A 241 -13.17 11.48 16.91
CA GLY A 241 -13.74 12.25 15.80
C GLY A 241 -13.65 11.60 14.42
N PHE A 242 -13.22 10.34 14.32
CA PHE A 242 -13.27 9.61 13.05
C PHE A 242 -14.70 9.21 12.72
N SER A 243 -15.28 9.84 11.69
CA SER A 243 -16.69 9.63 11.28
C SER A 243 -16.89 8.42 10.36
N ARG A 244 -15.81 7.85 9.80
CA ARG A 244 -15.86 6.81 8.76
C ARG A 244 -15.12 5.54 9.20
N VAL A 245 -15.55 4.99 10.34
CA VAL A 245 -15.03 3.74 10.89
C VAL A 245 -16.04 2.62 10.66
N ALA A 246 -15.65 1.63 9.85
CA ALA A 246 -16.49 0.51 9.45
C ALA A 246 -15.83 -0.84 9.76
N ALA A 247 -16.66 -1.87 9.91
CA ALA A 247 -16.21 -3.25 10.08
C ALA A 247 -16.95 -4.16 9.10
N TYR A 248 -16.22 -4.98 8.35
CA TYR A 248 -16.79 -5.94 7.41
C TYR A 248 -16.28 -7.35 7.69
N GLN A 249 -17.16 -8.32 7.51
CA GLN A 249 -16.81 -9.72 7.42
C GLN A 249 -16.75 -10.14 5.95
N ASP A 250 -15.77 -11.01 5.64
CA ASP A 250 -15.48 -11.60 4.32
C ASP A 250 -14.54 -10.76 3.42
N LEU A 251 -14.05 -11.40 2.36
CA LEU A 251 -13.28 -10.76 1.31
C LEU A 251 -14.11 -9.63 0.69
N ILE A 252 -13.79 -8.39 1.05
CA ILE A 252 -13.95 -7.28 0.12
C ILE A 252 -12.98 -7.56 -1.02
N ASP A 253 -13.38 -8.38 -1.99
CA ASP A 253 -12.64 -8.54 -3.23
C ASP A 253 -12.90 -7.30 -4.08
N LEU A 254 -12.18 -6.22 -3.76
CA LEU A 254 -12.19 -4.97 -4.51
C LEU A 254 -11.55 -5.13 -5.91
N HIS A 255 -10.94 -6.29 -6.21
CA HIS A 255 -10.35 -6.61 -7.51
C HIS A 255 -11.34 -7.32 -8.44
N SER A 256 -12.36 -8.00 -7.89
CA SER A 256 -13.42 -8.57 -8.71
C SER A 256 -14.16 -7.45 -9.45
N LYS A 257 -14.28 -7.61 -10.78
CA LYS A 257 -15.11 -6.77 -11.64
C LYS A 257 -16.46 -6.50 -10.96
N PRO A 258 -17.17 -5.39 -11.26
CA PRO A 258 -18.48 -5.11 -10.69
C PRO A 258 -19.48 -6.17 -11.14
N PHE A 259 -19.48 -7.33 -10.49
CA PHE A 259 -20.52 -8.32 -10.53
C PHE A 259 -21.53 -7.83 -9.49
N PRO A 260 -22.68 -7.31 -9.93
CA PRO A 260 -23.38 -6.35 -9.09
C PRO A 260 -24.13 -6.95 -7.90
N TRP A 261 -24.11 -8.27 -7.65
CA TRP A 261 -25.07 -8.87 -6.68
C TRP A 261 -24.64 -10.11 -5.88
N THR A 262 -23.43 -10.68 -6.01
CA THR A 262 -23.17 -12.00 -5.39
C THR A 262 -22.35 -12.00 -4.10
N PHE A 263 -21.52 -10.99 -3.83
CA PHE A 263 -20.77 -10.91 -2.57
C PHE A 263 -20.63 -9.46 -2.11
N CYS A 264 -21.71 -8.89 -1.56
CA CYS A 264 -21.54 -7.76 -0.65
C CYS A 264 -20.82 -8.31 0.60
N PRO A 265 -19.68 -7.73 1.01
CA PRO A 265 -19.10 -8.05 2.30
C PRO A 265 -20.18 -7.82 3.36
N TRP A 266 -20.22 -8.69 4.35
CA TRP A 266 -21.22 -8.59 5.40
C TRP A 266 -20.83 -7.39 6.24
N ASP A 267 -21.56 -6.28 6.10
CA ASP A 267 -21.38 -5.12 6.94
C ASP A 267 -21.79 -5.51 8.37
N ILE A 268 -20.78 -5.59 9.24
CA ILE A 268 -20.91 -5.92 10.65
C ILE A 268 -20.72 -4.67 11.51
N THR A 269 -20.69 -3.48 10.89
CA THR A 269 -20.54 -2.20 11.59
C THR A 269 -21.67 -1.97 12.59
N TYR A 270 -22.86 -2.51 12.32
CA TYR A 270 -24.04 -2.41 13.19
C TYR A 270 -23.81 -3.00 14.59
N PHE A 271 -22.90 -3.97 14.76
CA PHE A 271 -22.56 -4.48 16.10
C PHE A 271 -21.91 -3.43 16.99
N PHE A 272 -21.36 -2.37 16.40
CA PHE A 272 -20.71 -1.27 17.10
C PHE A 272 -21.60 -0.02 17.20
N GLU A 273 -22.88 -0.11 16.82
CA GLU A 273 -23.83 1.01 16.98
C GLU A 273 -24.40 1.10 18.40
N MET A 274 -24.31 0.02 19.18
CA MET A 274 -24.61 0.03 20.61
C MET A 274 -23.53 0.78 21.41
N VAL A 275 -23.85 1.17 22.64
CA VAL A 275 -22.88 1.81 23.54
C VAL A 275 -21.81 0.80 23.99
N GLN A 276 -20.59 1.28 24.24
CA GLN A 276 -19.44 0.42 24.54
C GLN A 276 -19.70 -0.47 25.77
N GLU A 277 -20.34 0.04 26.81
CA GLU A 277 -20.64 -0.71 28.03
C GLU A 277 -21.62 -1.87 27.78
N GLU A 278 -22.59 -1.66 26.88
CA GLU A 278 -23.55 -2.69 26.47
C GLU A 278 -22.84 -3.78 25.65
N PHE A 279 -22.00 -3.37 24.70
CA PHE A 279 -21.17 -4.29 23.94
C PHE A 279 -20.30 -5.15 24.87
N GLU A 280 -19.60 -4.53 25.82
CA GLU A 280 -18.78 -5.27 26.78
C GLU A 280 -19.63 -6.20 27.65
N THR A 281 -20.83 -5.82 28.03
CA THR A 281 -21.73 -6.68 28.81
C THR A 281 -22.18 -7.92 28.02
N VAL A 282 -22.51 -7.75 26.75
CA VAL A 282 -22.99 -8.82 25.85
C VAL A 282 -21.82 -9.74 25.45
N PHE A 283 -20.67 -9.16 25.10
CA PHE A 283 -19.58 -9.88 24.44
C PHE A 283 -18.37 -10.18 25.35
N ARG A 284 -18.15 -9.49 26.47
CA ARG A 284 -17.00 -9.79 27.38
C ARG A 284 -17.36 -10.85 28.42
N LYS A 285 -18.63 -10.93 28.85
CA LYS A 285 -19.08 -11.87 29.90
C LYS A 285 -18.98 -13.35 29.49
N GLU A 286 -18.98 -13.64 28.18
CA GLU A 286 -18.78 -14.98 27.63
C GLU A 286 -17.30 -15.35 27.36
N PHE A 287 -16.36 -14.40 27.48
CA PHE A 287 -14.99 -14.53 26.97
C PHE A 287 -13.90 -13.99 27.91
N GLY A 288 -14.12 -14.00 29.22
CA GLY A 288 -13.07 -13.65 30.19
C GLY A 288 -11.74 -14.30 29.78
N ARG A 289 -10.65 -13.51 29.71
CA ARG A 289 -9.31 -13.95 29.29
C ARG A 289 -9.05 -15.32 29.93
N ASP A 290 -9.03 -16.35 29.09
CA ASP A 290 -8.59 -17.66 29.53
C ASP A 290 -7.07 -17.59 29.51
N ASP A 291 -6.49 -17.03 30.58
CA ASP A 291 -5.04 -16.90 30.79
C ASP A 291 -4.33 -18.26 30.59
N GLU A 292 -5.05 -19.36 30.75
CA GLU A 292 -4.59 -20.73 30.54
C GLU A 292 -4.58 -21.12 29.05
N ARG A 293 -5.53 -20.64 28.25
CA ARG A 293 -5.48 -20.70 26.78
C ARG A 293 -4.33 -19.86 26.23
N ASP A 294 -4.14 -18.64 26.72
CA ASP A 294 -3.06 -17.76 26.27
C ASP A 294 -1.68 -18.36 26.58
N LYS A 295 -1.52 -18.98 27.77
CA LYS A 295 -0.32 -19.78 28.11
C LYS A 295 -0.12 -20.98 27.17
N ARG A 296 -1.17 -21.74 26.87
CA ARG A 296 -1.08 -22.90 25.95
C ARG A 296 -0.69 -22.47 24.53
N ILE A 297 -1.19 -21.32 24.06
CA ILE A 297 -0.85 -20.79 22.73
C ILE A 297 0.58 -20.28 22.70
N ALA A 298 1.02 -19.56 23.74
CA ALA A 298 2.41 -19.11 23.88
C ALA A 298 3.40 -20.30 23.87
N GLU A 299 3.08 -21.41 24.54
CA GLU A 299 3.89 -22.63 24.49
C GLU A 299 3.93 -23.28 23.10
N VAL A 300 2.84 -23.24 22.34
CA VAL A 300 2.79 -23.79 20.97
C VAL A 300 3.60 -22.93 20.00
N ILE A 301 3.55 -21.59 20.13
CA ILE A 301 4.34 -20.66 19.33
C ILE A 301 5.83 -20.85 19.62
N PHE A 302 6.22 -20.98 20.89
CA PHE A 302 7.61 -21.25 21.29
C PHE A 302 8.16 -22.59 20.80
N ARG A 303 7.28 -23.56 20.52
CA ARG A 303 7.66 -24.90 20.03
C ARG A 303 7.73 -25.01 18.51
N ARG A 304 7.48 -23.96 17.73
CA ARG A 304 7.73 -24.00 16.28
C ARG A 304 9.26 -24.11 16.04
N PRO A 305 9.77 -25.21 15.46
CA PRO A 305 11.17 -25.34 15.14
C PRO A 305 11.48 -24.46 13.92
N GLY A 306 12.42 -23.54 14.07
CA GLY A 306 12.82 -22.61 13.00
C GLY A 306 13.54 -21.34 13.45
N ALA A 307 13.65 -21.10 14.77
CA ALA A 307 14.45 -20.01 15.33
C ALA A 307 15.66 -20.56 16.13
N GLU A 308 16.49 -21.36 15.48
CA GLU A 308 17.88 -21.64 15.91
C GLU A 308 18.75 -21.21 14.73
N SER A 309 19.35 -20.01 14.82
CA SER A 309 20.74 -19.78 15.23
C SER A 309 21.72 -19.80 14.04
N ASP A 310 21.80 -18.67 13.33
CA ASP A 310 23.05 -18.24 12.71
C ASP A 310 23.63 -17.21 13.71
N GLY A 311 24.57 -17.54 14.59
CA GLY A 311 25.80 -18.26 14.28
C GLY A 311 26.87 -17.21 14.00
N GLU A 312 27.34 -16.57 15.07
CA GLU A 312 28.64 -15.89 15.11
C GLU A 312 29.69 -16.77 14.42
N THR A 313 30.38 -16.21 13.44
CA THR A 313 31.74 -16.63 13.11
C THR A 313 32.59 -15.39 12.91
N ASP A 314 33.70 -15.39 13.64
CA ASP A 314 34.90 -14.57 13.47
C ASP A 314 35.33 -14.40 12.00
#